data_AF-A0A1R3FMV0-F1
#
_entry.id   AF-A0A1R3FMV0-F1
#
_cell.length_a   1.000
_cell.length_b   1.000
_cell.length_c   1.000
_cell.angle_alpha   90.00
_cell.angle_beta   90.00
_cell.angle_gamma   90.00
#
_symmetry.space_group_name_H-M   'P 1'
#
loop_
_entity.id
_entity.type
_entity.pdbx_description
1 polymer ?
#
loop_
_entity_poly.entity_id
_entity_poly.type
_entity_poly.pdbx_seq_one_letter_code
_entity_poly.pdbx_strand_id
1 'polypeptide(L)'
;MKLVINELSFRDATDEVEGVAELAVELDSSDAKLIDRQIDGDASMDEVERIDQLILSMMRDSLKPHDIIIADDTRIFDSCEGCWSIPATGSSGYDGFVVVIATD
;
A
#
# COMPACT_ATOMS: atom_id res chain seq x y z
N MET A 1 -0.32 0.95 15.11
CA MET A 1 -0.28 1.45 13.73
C MET A 1 -0.06 0.30 12.79
N LYS A 2 -0.90 0.27 11.76
CA LYS A 2 -0.93 -0.73 10.72
C LYS A 2 -1.22 -0.06 9.38
N LEU A 3 -0.75 -0.71 8.31
CA LEU A 3 -1.15 -0.40 6.95
C LEU A 3 -2.32 -1.31 6.57
N VAL A 4 -3.42 -0.73 6.11
CA VAL A 4 -4.62 -1.48 5.73
C VAL A 4 -4.91 -1.25 4.26
N ILE A 5 -5.21 -2.33 3.54
CA ILE A 5 -5.77 -2.24 2.19
C ILE A 5 -7.21 -1.75 2.30
N ASN A 6 -7.42 -0.49 1.93
CA ASN A 6 -8.71 0.16 2.00
C ASN A 6 -9.57 -0.12 0.77
N GLU A 7 -8.95 -0.14 -0.41
CA GLU A 7 -9.66 -0.31 -1.69
C GLU A 7 -8.77 -1.02 -2.71
N LEU A 8 -9.40 -1.85 -3.55
CA LEU A 8 -8.82 -2.33 -4.80
C LEU A 8 -9.66 -1.78 -5.96
N SER A 9 -8.99 -1.08 -6.87
CA SER A 9 -9.62 -0.48 -8.04
C SER A 9 -9.16 -1.23 -9.30
N PHE A 10 -9.73 -2.41 -9.52
CA PHE A 10 -9.57 -3.20 -10.74
C PHE A 10 -10.86 -3.24 -11.56
N ARG A 11 -10.73 -3.48 -12.86
CA ARG A 11 -11.88 -3.54 -13.79
C ARG A 11 -12.89 -4.65 -13.43
N ASP A 12 -12.41 -5.79 -12.95
CA ASP A 12 -13.21 -6.95 -12.51
C ASP A 12 -12.86 -7.33 -11.05
N ALA A 13 -12.82 -6.33 -10.16
CA ALA A 13 -12.35 -6.48 -8.78
C ALA A 13 -13.23 -7.40 -7.90
N THR A 14 -14.45 -7.77 -8.31
CA THR A 14 -15.42 -8.45 -7.42
C THR A 14 -14.92 -9.77 -6.83
N ASP A 15 -14.15 -10.55 -7.59
CA ASP A 15 -13.61 -11.84 -7.13
C ASP A 15 -12.22 -11.69 -6.47
N GLU A 16 -11.48 -10.63 -6.81
CA GLU A 16 -10.14 -10.32 -6.27
C GLU A 16 -10.21 -9.57 -4.93
N VAL A 17 -11.34 -8.90 -4.67
CA VAL A 17 -11.61 -8.12 -3.46
C VAL A 17 -12.00 -9.00 -2.28
N GLU A 18 -12.64 -10.14 -2.53
CA GLU A 18 -13.14 -11.06 -1.50
C GLU A 18 -11.99 -11.81 -0.81
N GLY A 19 -11.32 -11.14 0.13
CA GLY A 19 -10.22 -11.69 0.94
C GLY A 19 -8.96 -10.83 1.02
N VAL A 20 -8.89 -9.74 0.24
CA VAL A 20 -7.78 -8.78 0.25
C VAL A 20 -8.19 -7.45 0.88
N ALA A 21 -9.47 -7.07 0.73
CA ALA A 21 -10.00 -5.92 1.43
C ALA A 21 -9.81 -6.08 2.95
N GLU A 22 -9.36 -5.02 3.60
CA GLU A 22 -9.04 -4.98 5.04
C GLU A 22 -7.81 -5.80 5.47
N LEU A 23 -7.01 -6.31 4.53
CA LEU A 23 -5.71 -6.90 4.87
C LEU A 23 -4.87 -5.84 5.60
N ALA A 24 -4.49 -6.18 6.83
CA ALA A 24 -3.76 -5.31 7.72
C ALA A 24 -2.36 -5.86 7.98
N VAL A 25 -1.36 -4.99 7.87
CA VAL A 25 0.02 -5.31 8.20
C VAL A 25 0.49 -4.40 9.33
N GLU A 26 0.83 -5.00 10.46
CA GLU A 26 1.33 -4.29 11.63
C GLU A 26 2.72 -3.71 11.36
N LEU A 27 2.92 -2.45 11.74
CA LEU A 27 4.22 -1.79 11.66
C LEU A 27 4.98 -1.97 12.97
N ASP A 28 6.31 -2.09 12.86
CA ASP A 28 7.15 -1.99 14.03
C ASP A 28 7.21 -0.54 14.55
N SER A 29 7.75 -0.36 15.76
CA SER A 29 7.77 0.95 16.42
C SER A 29 8.63 2.01 15.72
N SER A 30 9.59 1.60 14.90
CA SER A 30 10.42 2.52 14.11
C SER A 30 9.68 2.97 12.87
N ASP A 31 9.07 2.02 12.17
CA ASP A 31 8.34 2.26 10.93
C ASP A 31 7.06 3.06 11.20
N ALA A 32 6.33 2.77 12.28
CA ALA A 32 5.17 3.54 12.70
C ALA A 32 5.51 5.03 12.91
N LYS A 33 6.64 5.33 13.57
CA LYS A 33 7.08 6.73 13.78
C LYS A 33 7.47 7.42 12.47
N LEU A 34 8.00 6.67 11.52
CA LEU A 34 8.37 7.20 10.22
C LEU A 34 7.10 7.59 9.43
N ILE A 35 6.09 6.73 9.47
CA ILE A 35 4.77 7.00 8.89
C ILE A 35 4.06 8.18 9.57
N ASP A 36 4.05 8.24 10.91
CA ASP A 36 3.49 9.37 11.67
C ASP A 36 4.07 10.71 11.19
N ARG A 37 5.39 10.76 11.01
CA ARG A 37 6.07 11.96 10.52
C ARG A 37 5.63 12.37 9.11
N GLN A 38 5.31 11.43 8.22
CA GLN A 38 4.78 11.78 6.90
C GLN A 38 3.35 12.28 6.99
N ILE A 39 2.51 11.68 7.83
CA ILE A 39 1.13 12.13 8.07
C ILE A 39 1.12 13.56 8.61
N ASP A 40 2.01 13.88 9.55
CA ASP A 40 2.15 15.22 10.14
C ASP A 40 2.80 16.25 9.19
N GLY A 41 3.30 15.82 8.02
CA GLY A 41 4.00 16.68 7.07
C GLY A 41 5.44 17.05 7.48
N ASP A 42 6.01 16.32 8.45
CA ASP A 42 7.32 16.52 9.05
C ASP A 42 8.42 15.62 8.45
N ALA A 43 8.07 14.72 7.53
CA ALA A 43 9.01 13.83 6.84
C ALA A 43 9.85 14.59 5.80
N SER A 44 11.15 14.34 5.82
CA SER A 44 12.08 14.76 4.77
C SER A 44 11.87 13.96 3.47
N MET A 45 12.41 14.45 2.35
CA MET A 45 12.33 13.72 1.07
C MET A 45 12.93 12.31 1.15
N ASP A 46 14.08 12.16 1.81
CA ASP A 46 14.72 10.85 2.02
C ASP A 46 13.84 9.92 2.89
N GLU A 47 13.12 10.48 3.86
CA GLU A 47 12.16 9.72 4.68
C GLU A 47 10.96 9.28 3.83
N VAL A 48 10.40 10.15 2.99
CA VAL A 48 9.32 9.82 2.05
C VAL A 48 9.73 8.70 1.10
N GLU A 49 10.91 8.77 0.50
CA GLU A 49 11.40 7.69 -0.38
C GLU A 49 11.56 6.36 0.37
N ARG A 50 11.99 6.39 1.63
CA ARG A 50 12.09 5.19 2.47
C ARG A 50 10.71 4.63 2.82
N ILE A 51 9.73 5.49 3.06
CA ILE A 51 8.35 5.07 3.31
C ILE A 51 7.77 4.40 2.06
N ASP A 52 7.99 4.99 0.88
CA ASP A 52 7.54 4.38 -0.37
C ASP A 52 8.10 2.95 -0.54
N GLN A 53 9.40 2.77 -0.28
CA GLN A 53 10.03 1.44 -0.37
C GLN A 53 9.49 0.47 0.68
N LEU A 54 9.25 0.94 1.90
CA LEU A 54 8.64 0.14 2.98
C LEU A 54 7.25 -0.36 2.55
N ILE A 55 6.39 0.55 2.11
CA ILE A 55 5.02 0.24 1.69
C ILE A 55 5.03 -0.72 0.50
N LEU A 56 5.84 -0.47 -0.53
CA LEU A 56 5.96 -1.36 -1.68
C LEU A 56 6.40 -2.77 -1.26
N SER A 57 7.41 -2.89 -0.40
CA SER A 57 7.88 -4.19 0.08
C SER A 57 6.79 -4.94 0.83
N MET A 58 6.13 -4.27 1.78
CA MET A 58 5.08 -4.88 2.59
C MET A 58 3.88 -5.30 1.75
N MET A 59 3.44 -4.46 0.82
CA MET A 59 2.29 -4.76 -0.04
C MET A 59 2.59 -5.87 -1.02
N ARG A 60 3.79 -5.91 -1.62
CA ARG A 60 4.21 -7.04 -2.47
C ARG A 60 4.12 -8.36 -1.72
N ASP A 61 4.67 -8.43 -0.51
CA ASP A 61 4.67 -9.65 0.29
C ASP A 61 3.25 -10.06 0.70
N SER A 62 2.42 -9.08 1.05
CA SER A 62 1.06 -9.29 1.55
C SER A 62 0.07 -9.67 0.45
N LEU A 63 0.27 -9.15 -0.77
CA LEU A 63 -0.61 -9.36 -1.92
C LEU A 63 -0.24 -10.58 -2.77
N LYS A 64 1.01 -11.05 -2.68
CA LYS A 64 1.50 -12.22 -3.42
C LYS A 64 0.64 -13.48 -3.26
N PRO A 65 0.08 -13.83 -2.07
CA PRO A 65 -0.82 -14.98 -1.92
C PRO A 65 -2.16 -14.85 -2.66
N HIS A 66 -2.49 -13.64 -3.12
CA HIS A 66 -3.75 -13.30 -3.77
C HIS A 66 -3.58 -13.05 -5.28
N ASP A 67 -2.43 -13.44 -5.85
CA ASP A 67 -2.11 -13.26 -7.26
C ASP A 67 -2.22 -11.80 -7.76
N ILE A 68 -2.05 -10.83 -6.86
CA ILE A 68 -1.95 -9.40 -7.18
C ILE A 68 -0.48 -9.01 -7.21
N ILE A 69 -0.04 -8.44 -8.34
CA ILE A 69 1.38 -8.16 -8.64
C ILE A 69 1.64 -6.66 -8.62
N ILE A 70 2.64 -6.24 -7.85
CA ILE A 70 3.21 -4.87 -7.90
C ILE A 70 4.60 -4.98 -8.52
N ALA A 71 4.81 -4.35 -9.68
CA ALA A 71 6.10 -4.34 -10.38
C ALA A 71 7.22 -3.70 -9.54
N ASP A 72 8.47 -4.11 -9.77
CA ASP A 72 9.63 -3.66 -8.98
C ASP A 72 9.91 -2.16 -9.12
N ASP A 73 9.62 -1.59 -10.30
CA ASP A 73 9.82 -0.19 -10.65
C ASP A 73 8.58 0.68 -10.40
N THR A 74 7.55 0.14 -9.74
CA THR A 74 6.34 0.87 -9.38
C THR A 74 6.67 2.10 -8.54
N ARG A 75 6.05 3.23 -8.92
CA ARG A 75 6.02 4.45 -8.12
C ARG A 75 4.68 4.56 -7.41
N ILE A 76 4.71 4.96 -6.14
CA ILE A 76 3.51 5.23 -5.36
C ILE A 76 2.97 6.62 -5.71
N PHE A 77 1.65 6.78 -5.63
CA PHE A 77 0.98 8.08 -5.66
C PHE A 77 0.36 8.39 -4.29
N ASP A 78 0.90 9.39 -3.60
CA ASP A 78 0.27 9.95 -2.40
C ASP A 78 -1.08 10.56 -2.76
N SER A 79 -2.14 10.01 -2.17
CA SER A 79 -3.53 10.37 -2.50
C SER A 79 -4.18 11.24 -1.42
N CYS A 80 -3.70 11.12 -0.18
CA CYS A 80 -4.01 11.95 0.98
C CYS A 80 -2.95 11.73 2.07
N GLU A 81 -3.00 12.50 3.16
CA GLU A 81 -2.19 12.28 4.36
C GLU A 81 -2.39 10.85 4.88
N GLY A 82 -1.33 10.05 4.86
CA GLY A 82 -1.38 8.64 5.26
C GLY A 82 -2.07 7.70 4.27
N CYS A 83 -2.20 8.09 3.00
CA CYS A 83 -2.86 7.30 1.96
C CYS A 83 -1.98 7.15 0.71
N TRP A 84 -1.79 5.91 0.29
CA TRP A 84 -0.93 5.56 -0.85
C TRP A 84 -1.69 4.74 -1.89
N SER A 85 -1.68 5.21 -3.13
CA SER A 85 -2.19 4.47 -4.28
C SER A 85 -1.04 3.80 -5.02
N ILE A 86 -1.10 2.47 -5.11
CA ILE A 86 -0.04 1.64 -5.67
C ILE A 86 -0.55 0.97 -6.94
N PRO A 87 0.04 1.27 -8.11
CA PRO A 87 -0.22 0.51 -9.33
C PRO A 87 0.03 -0.98 -9.13
N ALA A 88 -0.94 -1.80 -9.55
CA ALA A 88 -0.85 -3.25 -9.48
C ALA A 88 -1.59 -3.90 -10.67
N THR A 89 -1.30 -5.17 -10.90
CA THR A 89 -2.02 -6.02 -11.86
C THR A 89 -2.71 -7.14 -11.08
N GLY A 90 -4.03 -7.27 -11.25
CA GLY A 90 -4.83 -8.32 -10.61
C GLY A 90 -4.61 -9.70 -11.23
N SER A 91 -5.12 -10.73 -10.56
CA SER A 91 -5.08 -12.13 -11.02
C SER A 91 -5.73 -12.36 -12.39
N SER A 92 -6.73 -11.53 -12.72
CA SER A 92 -7.43 -11.44 -14.00
C SER A 92 -6.57 -10.87 -15.14
N GLY A 93 -5.39 -10.33 -14.81
CA GLY A 93 -4.46 -9.69 -15.75
C GLY A 93 -4.80 -8.24 -16.08
N TYR A 94 -5.78 -7.64 -15.40
CA TYR A 94 -6.10 -6.22 -15.56
C TYR A 94 -5.29 -5.35 -14.60
N ASP A 95 -4.81 -4.23 -15.13
CA ASP A 95 -4.14 -3.21 -14.34
C ASP A 95 -5.14 -2.37 -13.54
N GLY A 96 -4.71 -1.93 -12.37
CA GLY A 96 -5.50 -1.14 -11.44
C GLY A 96 -4.65 -0.55 -10.32
N PHE A 97 -5.30 -0.25 -9.20
CA PHE A 97 -4.64 0.33 -8.03
C PHE A 97 -5.04 -0.38 -6.75
N VAL A 98 -4.08 -0.48 -5.83
CA VAL A 98 -4.30 -0.81 -4.43
C VAL A 98 -4.17 0.47 -3.62
N VAL A 99 -5.21 0.83 -2.87
CA VAL A 99 -5.18 1.97 -1.95
C VAL A 99 -4.90 1.45 -0.56
N VAL A 100 -3.81 1.94 0.03
CA VAL A 100 -3.34 1.59 1.36
C VAL A 100 -3.47 2.81 2.25
N ILE A 101 -4.00 2.62 3.46
CA ILE A 101 -4.11 3.68 4.47
C ILE A 101 -3.35 3.29 5.74
N ALA A 102 -2.71 4.27 6.36
CA ALA A 102 -2.22 4.15 7.72
C ALA A 102 -3.36 4.36 8.72
N THR A 103 -3.44 3.51 9.73
CA THR A 103 -4.41 3.61 10.82
C THR A 103 -3.82 3.06 12.12
N ASP A 104 -4.39 3.44 13.27
CA ASP A 104 -3.93 3.03 14.59
C ASP A 104 -4.12 1.53 14.87
#